data_AF-A0A6I2FWL7-F1
#
_entry.id   AF-A0A6I2FWL7-F1
#
_cell.length_a   1.000
_cell.length_b   1.000
_cell.length_c   1.000
_cell.angle_alpha   90.00
_cell.angle_beta   90.00
_cell.angle_gamma   90.00
#
_symmetry.space_group_name_H-M   'P 1'
#
loop_
_entity.id
_entity.type
_entity.pdbx_description
1 polymer ?
#
loop_
_entity_poly.entity_id
_entity_poly.type
_entity_poly.pdbx_seq_one_letter_code
_entity_poly.pdbx_strand_id
1 'polypeptide(L)'
;MGVDTEDSVSQDNSTVESPDVGFRMAEPTVAAGAAGVGADVGSAAVQEHSAEPEPLVNQVAAELFALLPAGWDRLDAAVAMTVSDEAARVVVSDQKHAVPVPLSARAIELLRELRHQSAQLEEGPWWRVLASVDKNGSAQIEYDHGAEPFPDQHLFPPQAYLADLQIYSRRRLPVWLAAYIGHDDRQVRTPSHAANARAGDGAFTSRVENDLPALPLMWARWAAIAAAFVAADSQWGPRVTTSLGWFEGTSRSGSTLHLLPRGRAVLSGGLWNDPRLDAAYNGGIAMPQLYRGAPDWVAGPVLNPRAANGLLSFCYWWDGAAWHCGESPAPAELEPALPGVRTSASAVDVITELNAGVSADAAAGLVAAAESGTVTRQFATPILAGQAADTDSAYYQLLLAGVVRPE
;
A
#
# COMPACT_ATOMS: atom_id res chain seq x y z
N MET A 1 30.67 30.43 -46.04
CA MET A 1 29.25 30.37 -46.45
C MET A 1 28.70 29.09 -45.85
N GLY A 2 27.85 29.07 -44.84
CA GLY A 2 27.11 30.10 -44.12
C GLY A 2 26.05 29.32 -43.32
N VAL A 3 26.16 29.36 -41.99
CA VAL A 3 25.18 29.89 -41.02
C VAL A 3 24.14 28.86 -40.53
N ASP A 4 24.02 28.86 -39.20
CA ASP A 4 23.00 28.35 -38.27
C ASP A 4 21.54 28.61 -38.76
N THR A 5 20.47 28.01 -38.22
CA THR A 5 19.91 28.31 -36.88
C THR A 5 18.95 27.21 -36.39
N GLU A 6 18.86 27.18 -35.06
CA GLU A 6 17.93 26.51 -34.16
C GLU A 6 16.45 26.73 -34.47
N ASP A 7 15.58 25.83 -33.98
CA ASP A 7 14.41 26.32 -33.25
C ASP A 7 14.06 25.42 -32.06
N SER A 8 13.79 26.11 -30.97
CA SER A 8 13.63 25.66 -29.59
C SER A 8 12.16 25.41 -29.30
N VAL A 9 11.83 24.32 -28.61
CA VAL A 9 10.57 24.24 -27.86
C VAL A 9 10.90 23.89 -26.42
N SER A 10 11.02 24.97 -25.65
CA SER A 10 10.91 25.00 -24.20
C SER A 10 9.55 24.45 -23.77
N GLN A 11 9.53 23.47 -22.87
CA GLN A 11 8.42 23.28 -21.94
C GLN A 11 8.99 23.30 -20.53
N ASP A 12 9.11 24.53 -20.06
CA ASP A 12 9.14 24.90 -18.65
C ASP A 12 7.76 24.55 -18.07
N ASN A 13 7.70 23.56 -17.18
CA ASN A 13 6.55 23.35 -16.31
C ASN A 13 7.08 23.24 -14.88
N SER A 14 7.49 24.40 -14.36
CA SER A 14 7.92 24.62 -13.00
C SER A 14 6.73 24.56 -12.04
N THR A 15 6.48 23.38 -11.48
CA THR A 15 6.01 23.25 -10.10
C THR A 15 7.17 22.69 -9.30
N VAL A 16 7.58 23.44 -8.28
CA VAL A 16 8.72 23.14 -7.40
C VAL A 16 8.35 21.96 -6.50
N GLU A 17 8.43 20.74 -7.03
CA GLU A 17 8.55 19.54 -6.23
C GLU A 17 10.04 19.26 -6.01
N SER A 18 10.44 19.09 -4.76
CA SER A 18 11.75 18.51 -4.43
C SER A 18 11.88 17.15 -5.12
N PRO A 19 13.08 16.76 -5.60
CA PRO A 19 13.27 15.46 -6.23
C PRO A 19 12.78 14.35 -5.27
N ASP A 20 11.83 13.53 -5.73
CA ASP A 20 11.21 12.47 -4.94
C ASP A 20 12.30 11.45 -4.54
N VAL A 21 12.76 11.54 -3.29
CA VAL A 21 13.82 10.66 -2.74
C VAL A 21 13.28 9.25 -2.42
N GLY A 22 11.99 8.98 -2.69
CA GLY A 22 11.36 7.66 -2.53
C GLY A 22 10.99 7.32 -1.09
N PHE A 23 10.91 8.32 -0.21
CA PHE A 23 10.37 8.19 1.14
C PHE A 23 9.84 9.56 1.60
N ARG A 24 8.53 9.63 1.93
CA ARG A 24 7.86 10.84 2.40
C ARG A 24 7.89 10.88 3.93
N MET A 25 8.40 11.96 4.51
CA MET A 25 8.14 12.29 5.92
C MET A 25 6.79 13.00 6.04
N ALA A 26 6.17 12.95 7.21
CA ALA A 26 4.97 13.75 7.46
C ALA A 26 5.33 15.25 7.49
N GLU A 27 4.50 16.11 6.88
CA GLU A 27 4.74 17.56 6.93
C GLU A 27 4.47 18.13 8.33
N PRO A 28 5.25 19.11 8.80
CA PRO A 28 5.11 19.67 10.13
C PRO A 28 3.82 20.50 10.28
N THR A 29 2.98 20.14 11.25
CA THR A 29 1.82 20.94 11.67
C THR A 29 2.31 22.21 12.36
N VAL A 30 2.18 23.36 11.71
CA VAL A 30 2.58 24.66 12.27
C VAL A 30 1.50 25.16 13.23
N ALA A 31 1.75 25.08 14.54
CA ALA A 31 0.91 25.73 15.56
C ALA A 31 1.43 27.15 15.83
N ALA A 32 0.63 28.16 15.47
CA ALA A 32 0.94 29.57 15.72
C ALA A 32 0.57 30.02 17.15
N GLY A 33 1.61 30.25 17.95
CA GLY A 33 1.87 31.21 19.05
C GLY A 33 0.78 31.91 19.89
N ALA A 34 1.11 32.11 21.18
CA ALA A 34 1.06 33.43 21.85
C ALA A 34 1.84 33.51 23.19
N ALA A 35 2.93 34.29 23.17
CA ALA A 35 3.50 35.27 24.11
C ALA A 35 3.42 35.15 25.67
N GLY A 36 4.57 35.46 26.30
CA GLY A 36 4.67 35.99 27.67
C GLY A 36 6.11 36.38 28.06
N VAL A 37 6.39 37.68 28.18
CA VAL A 37 7.69 38.30 28.54
C VAL A 37 7.76 38.59 30.04
N GLY A 38 8.93 38.46 30.67
CA GLY A 38 9.21 38.98 32.02
C GLY A 38 10.66 38.75 32.48
N ALA A 39 11.32 39.79 32.96
CA ALA A 39 12.78 39.97 33.03
C ALA A 39 13.45 39.66 34.40
N ASP A 40 14.73 39.26 34.31
CA ASP A 40 15.95 39.64 35.05
C ASP A 40 16.08 39.51 36.60
N VAL A 41 17.23 38.95 37.04
CA VAL A 41 18.30 39.52 37.91
C VAL A 41 19.05 38.44 38.72
N GLY A 42 20.33 38.24 38.37
CA GLY A 42 21.51 38.16 39.27
C GLY A 42 21.75 36.94 40.18
N SER A 43 22.89 36.24 39.97
CA SER A 43 24.00 36.09 40.94
C SER A 43 24.95 34.96 40.54
N ALA A 44 26.24 35.18 40.80
CA ALA A 44 27.36 34.32 40.47
C ALA A 44 27.45 33.05 41.34
N ALA A 45 27.83 31.93 40.73
CA ALA A 45 28.61 30.86 41.37
C ALA A 45 29.31 30.02 40.29
N VAL A 46 30.62 29.83 40.45
CA VAL A 46 31.41 28.84 39.74
C VAL A 46 30.85 27.45 40.11
N GLN A 47 30.32 26.73 39.12
CA GLN A 47 29.97 25.32 39.26
C GLN A 47 30.58 24.53 38.10
N GLU A 48 31.29 23.49 38.52
CA GLU A 48 32.03 22.51 37.75
C GLU A 48 31.27 22.05 36.50
N HIS A 49 31.96 22.05 35.34
CA HIS A 49 31.52 21.40 34.11
C HIS A 49 31.35 19.89 34.36
N SER A 50 30.22 19.51 34.92
CA SER A 50 29.64 18.19 34.71
C SER A 50 28.79 18.35 33.46
N ALA A 51 29.38 18.07 32.29
CA ALA A 51 28.60 18.01 31.06
C ALA A 51 27.55 16.91 31.26
N GLU A 52 26.30 17.29 31.51
CA GLU A 52 25.20 16.35 31.34
C GLU A 52 25.33 15.77 29.92
N PRO A 53 25.30 14.44 29.76
CA PRO A 53 25.45 13.85 28.44
C PRO A 53 24.35 14.42 27.54
N GLU A 54 24.74 15.09 26.44
CA GLU A 54 23.77 15.53 25.44
C GLU A 54 22.88 14.34 25.07
N PRO A 55 21.55 14.54 24.99
CA PRO A 55 20.64 13.44 24.72
C PRO A 55 21.07 12.77 23.42
N LEU A 56 21.10 11.44 23.42
CA LEU A 56 21.69 10.63 22.35
C LEU A 56 21.19 10.99 20.94
N VAL A 57 19.93 11.44 20.85
CA VAL A 57 19.30 11.96 19.63
C VAL A 57 20.05 13.17 19.06
N ASN A 58 20.52 14.09 19.90
CA ASN A 58 21.31 15.24 19.46
C ASN A 58 22.68 14.82 18.93
N GLN A 59 23.30 13.80 19.52
CA GLN A 59 24.57 13.25 19.02
C GLN A 59 24.38 12.59 17.65
N VAL A 60 23.29 11.84 17.45
CA VAL A 60 22.92 11.28 16.13
C VAL A 60 22.70 12.41 15.13
N ALA A 61 21.93 13.44 15.49
CA ALA A 61 21.67 14.58 14.62
C ALA A 61 22.95 15.32 14.23
N ALA A 62 23.88 15.51 15.17
CA ALA A 62 25.18 16.14 14.91
C ALA A 62 26.06 15.32 13.95
N GLU A 63 26.10 13.99 14.12
CA GLU A 63 26.80 13.10 13.20
C GLU A 63 26.18 13.11 11.80
N LEU A 64 24.85 13.11 11.71
CA LEU A 64 24.16 13.23 10.42
C LEU A 64 24.43 14.58 9.76
N PHE A 65 24.41 15.68 10.51
CA PHE A 65 24.74 17.01 9.98
C PHE A 65 26.18 17.08 9.46
N ALA A 66 27.13 16.43 10.14
CA ALA A 66 28.52 16.40 9.71
C ALA A 66 28.74 15.68 8.36
N LEU A 67 27.79 14.85 7.92
CA LEU A 67 27.79 14.21 6.60
C LEU A 67 27.30 15.14 5.49
N LEU A 68 26.63 16.26 5.81
CA LEU A 68 26.12 17.23 4.83
C LEU A 68 27.27 18.14 4.36
N PRO A 69 27.77 18.00 3.12
CA PRO A 69 28.89 18.80 2.66
C PRO A 69 28.50 20.27 2.47
N ALA A 70 29.47 21.18 2.61
CA ALA A 70 29.23 22.59 2.37
C ALA A 70 28.67 22.82 0.95
N GLY A 71 27.56 23.57 0.85
CA GLY A 71 26.87 23.87 -0.41
C GLY A 71 25.70 22.95 -0.75
N TRP A 72 25.49 21.86 0.00
CA TRP A 72 24.30 21.03 -0.09
C TRP A 72 23.19 21.54 0.85
N ASP A 73 21.94 21.34 0.47
CA ASP A 73 20.80 21.93 1.19
C ASP A 73 20.23 21.00 2.26
N ARG A 74 20.23 19.69 2.02
CA ARG A 74 19.53 18.70 2.84
C ARG A 74 20.22 17.34 2.82
N LEU A 75 20.15 16.63 3.94
CA LEU A 75 20.45 15.21 4.09
C LEU A 75 19.19 14.47 4.51
N ASP A 76 18.92 13.35 3.87
CA ASP A 76 17.83 12.44 4.19
C ASP A 76 18.39 11.04 4.42
N ALA A 77 18.11 10.46 5.58
CA ALA A 77 18.59 9.15 6.01
C ALA A 77 17.42 8.23 6.37
N ALA A 78 17.46 7.01 5.85
CA ALA A 78 16.59 5.92 6.27
C ALA A 78 17.48 4.75 6.71
N VAL A 79 17.33 4.31 7.96
CA VAL A 79 18.19 3.29 8.56
C VAL A 79 17.31 2.23 9.22
N ALA A 80 17.37 1.00 8.73
CA ALA A 80 16.70 -0.15 9.31
C ALA A 80 17.70 -0.99 10.11
N MET A 81 17.28 -1.48 11.29
CA MET A 81 18.14 -2.27 12.17
C MET A 81 17.34 -3.36 12.89
N THR A 82 17.98 -4.52 12.98
CA THR A 82 17.68 -5.61 13.93
C THR A 82 18.91 -5.87 14.79
N VAL A 83 18.89 -6.89 15.65
CA VAL A 83 20.07 -7.33 16.40
C VAL A 83 21.18 -7.92 15.53
N SER A 84 20.86 -8.43 14.34
CA SER A 84 21.82 -9.13 13.46
C SER A 84 22.13 -8.40 12.15
N ASP A 85 21.19 -7.58 11.68
CA ASP A 85 21.23 -6.98 10.35
C ASP A 85 20.98 -5.47 10.41
N GLU A 86 21.66 -4.74 9.53
CA GLU A 86 21.50 -3.31 9.34
C GLU A 86 21.49 -2.95 7.85
N ALA A 87 20.68 -1.96 7.49
CA ALA A 87 20.63 -1.38 6.16
C ALA A 87 20.43 0.12 6.28
N ALA A 88 21.19 0.89 5.52
CA ALA A 88 21.11 2.34 5.54
C ALA A 88 21.12 2.90 4.11
N ARG A 89 20.22 3.85 3.87
CA ARG A 89 20.24 4.71 2.69
C ARG A 89 20.31 6.15 3.16
N VAL A 90 21.40 6.83 2.81
CA VAL A 90 21.57 8.25 3.10
C VAL A 90 21.85 8.99 1.81
N VAL A 91 21.13 10.06 1.59
CA VAL A 91 21.21 10.90 0.39
C VAL A 91 21.39 12.33 0.83
N VAL A 92 22.34 13.03 0.22
CA VAL A 92 22.44 14.48 0.28
C VAL A 92 21.86 15.06 -0.99
N SER A 93 21.10 16.14 -0.88
CA SER A 93 20.43 16.77 -2.01
C SER A 93 20.55 18.30 -2.00
N ASP A 94 20.60 18.88 -3.19
CA ASP A 94 20.36 20.29 -3.48
C ASP A 94 19.12 20.40 -4.41
N GLN A 95 18.84 21.58 -4.96
CA GLN A 95 17.69 21.76 -5.87
C GLN A 95 17.76 20.94 -7.18
N LYS A 96 18.93 20.41 -7.55
CA LYS A 96 19.19 19.81 -8.87
C LYS A 96 19.78 18.39 -8.79
N HIS A 97 20.38 18.02 -7.67
CA HIS A 97 21.17 16.80 -7.52
C HIS A 97 20.81 16.09 -6.23
N ALA A 98 20.92 14.76 -6.27
CA ALA A 98 20.81 13.88 -5.11
C ALA A 98 21.92 12.83 -5.21
N VAL A 99 22.76 12.71 -4.17
CA VAL A 99 23.94 11.84 -4.16
C VAL A 99 23.93 10.97 -2.90
N PRO A 100 24.10 9.63 -3.03
CA PRO A 100 24.19 8.76 -1.87
C PRO A 100 25.51 8.98 -1.12
N VAL A 101 25.46 8.95 0.20
CA VAL A 101 26.62 9.03 1.09
C VAL A 101 26.59 7.89 2.12
N PRO A 102 27.75 7.35 2.55
CA PRO A 102 27.77 6.35 3.60
C PRO A 102 27.59 6.99 4.99
N LEU A 103 27.00 6.24 5.94
CA LEU A 103 27.03 6.62 7.34
C LEU A 103 28.44 6.46 7.94
N SER A 104 28.77 7.32 8.90
CA SER A 104 29.96 7.14 9.72
C SER A 104 29.79 5.93 10.66
N ALA A 105 30.89 5.25 11.01
CA ALA A 105 30.85 4.16 12.00
C ALA A 105 30.30 4.65 13.35
N ARG A 106 30.60 5.90 13.70
CA ARG A 106 30.10 6.55 14.92
C ARG A 106 28.59 6.74 14.88
N ALA A 107 28.03 7.20 13.76
CA ALA A 107 26.58 7.33 13.58
C ALA A 107 25.88 5.97 13.75
N ILE A 108 26.45 4.90 13.17
CA ILE A 108 25.92 3.54 13.32
C ILE A 108 25.92 3.09 14.79
N GLU A 109 27.01 3.31 15.53
CA GLU A 109 27.10 2.99 16.96
C GLU A 109 26.05 3.75 17.78
N LEU A 110 25.90 5.05 17.54
CA LEU A 110 24.92 5.88 18.22
C LEU A 110 23.48 5.43 17.91
N LEU A 111 23.19 5.06 16.67
CA LEU A 111 21.88 4.53 16.28
C LEU A 111 21.58 3.18 16.95
N ARG A 112 22.58 2.30 17.10
CA ARG A 112 22.43 1.04 17.85
C ARG A 112 22.12 1.28 19.32
N GLU A 113 22.83 2.21 19.95
CA GLU A 113 22.56 2.61 21.33
C GLU A 113 21.16 3.24 21.46
N LEU A 114 20.77 4.09 20.50
CA LEU A 114 19.45 4.72 20.48
C LEU A 114 18.33 3.68 20.32
N ARG A 115 18.57 2.66 19.51
CA ARG A 115 17.67 1.51 19.38
C ARG A 115 17.59 0.70 20.67
N HIS A 116 18.72 0.51 21.36
CA HIS A 116 18.73 -0.21 22.63
C HIS A 116 17.94 0.54 23.71
N GLN A 117 18.07 1.87 23.77
CA GLN A 117 17.30 2.71 24.70
C GLN A 117 15.80 2.68 24.40
N SER A 118 15.41 2.67 23.12
CA SER A 118 13.98 2.59 22.76
C SER A 118 13.34 1.25 23.10
N ALA A 119 14.12 0.18 23.33
CA ALA A 119 13.59 -1.09 23.82
C ALA A 119 12.95 -1.02 25.22
N GLN A 120 13.22 0.04 25.98
CA GLN A 120 12.58 0.29 27.28
C GLN A 120 11.19 0.95 27.17
N LEU A 121 10.81 1.39 25.97
CA LEU A 121 9.49 1.98 25.70
C LEU A 121 8.44 0.88 25.50
N GLU A 122 7.17 1.23 25.67
CA GLU A 122 6.06 0.27 25.52
C GLU A 122 5.99 -0.35 24.11
N GLU A 123 6.32 0.41 23.07
CA GLU A 123 6.33 -0.03 21.67
C GLU A 123 7.54 -0.91 21.30
N GLY A 124 8.52 -0.99 22.22
CA GLY A 124 9.81 -1.64 21.99
C GLY A 124 10.70 -0.87 21.01
N PRO A 125 11.79 -1.49 20.54
CA PRO A 125 12.71 -0.81 19.64
C PRO A 125 12.03 -0.47 18.31
N TRP A 126 12.43 0.61 17.67
CA TRP A 126 12.01 0.88 16.29
C TRP A 126 12.65 -0.14 15.33
N TRP A 127 12.02 -0.35 14.16
CA TRP A 127 12.59 -1.15 13.08
C TRP A 127 13.40 -0.30 12.11
N ARG A 128 12.93 0.94 11.89
CA ARG A 128 13.60 1.91 11.04
C ARG A 128 13.56 3.31 11.67
N VAL A 129 14.63 4.08 11.47
CA VAL A 129 14.69 5.53 11.70
C VAL A 129 14.64 6.22 10.36
N LEU A 130 13.82 7.27 10.26
CA LEU A 130 13.84 8.24 9.19
C LEU A 130 14.35 9.56 9.77
N ALA A 131 15.35 10.15 9.15
CA ALA A 131 15.91 11.42 9.61
C ALA A 131 16.11 12.37 8.44
N SER A 132 15.80 13.64 8.66
CA SER A 132 16.17 14.72 7.74
C SER A 132 16.94 15.79 8.47
N VAL A 133 18.02 16.27 7.88
CA VAL A 133 18.81 17.39 8.40
C VAL A 133 18.98 18.43 7.32
N ASP A 134 18.66 19.69 7.61
CA ASP A 134 18.89 20.80 6.68
C ASP A 134 20.26 21.46 6.87
N LYS A 135 20.64 22.34 5.94
CA LYS A 135 21.88 23.13 6.02
C LYS A 135 22.01 24.05 7.24
N ASN A 136 20.93 24.31 7.96
CA ASN A 136 20.94 25.11 9.18
C ASN A 136 21.19 24.24 10.43
N GLY A 137 21.30 22.92 10.27
CA GLY A 137 21.42 21.96 11.36
C GLY A 137 20.08 21.61 12.01
N SER A 138 18.95 22.00 11.41
CA SER A 138 17.63 21.56 11.88
C SER A 138 17.45 20.08 11.54
N ALA A 139 17.30 19.25 12.58
CA ALA A 139 17.13 17.81 12.44
C ALA A 139 15.71 17.39 12.85
N GLN A 140 15.12 16.52 12.04
CA GLN A 140 13.88 15.79 12.34
C GLN A 140 14.22 14.31 12.33
N ILE A 141 13.78 13.58 13.35
CA ILE A 141 13.99 12.14 13.48
C ILE A 141 12.65 11.50 13.82
N GLU A 142 12.23 10.55 12.99
CA GLU A 142 11.00 9.79 13.13
C GLU A 142 11.32 8.29 13.28
N TYR A 143 10.56 7.62 14.14
CA TYR A 143 10.69 6.18 14.38
C TYR A 143 9.57 5.42 13.68
N ASP A 144 9.95 4.44 12.87
CA ASP A 144 9.04 3.54 12.19
C ASP A 144 9.04 2.17 12.87
N HIS A 145 7.91 1.86 13.49
CA HIS A 145 7.62 0.61 14.18
C HIS A 145 6.97 -0.44 13.25
N GLY A 146 7.04 -0.23 11.93
CA GLY A 146 6.52 -1.15 10.92
C GLY A 146 5.03 -0.97 10.70
N ALA A 147 4.51 0.25 10.84
CA ALA A 147 3.10 0.53 10.56
C ALA A 147 2.73 0.09 9.13
N GLU A 148 3.68 0.18 8.21
CA GLU A 148 3.59 -0.31 6.82
C GLU A 148 4.75 -1.26 6.49
N PRO A 149 4.64 -2.07 5.41
CA PRO A 149 5.72 -2.93 4.95
C PRO A 149 6.92 -2.10 4.51
N PHE A 150 8.11 -2.54 4.89
CA PHE A 150 9.34 -1.85 4.51
C PHE A 150 9.62 -1.98 3.01
N PRO A 151 10.22 -0.95 2.39
CA PRO A 151 10.78 -1.08 1.04
C PRO A 151 11.81 -2.19 0.97
N ASP A 152 11.98 -2.81 -0.19
CA ASP A 152 12.86 -3.98 -0.39
C ASP A 152 14.28 -3.76 0.14
N GLN A 153 14.86 -2.57 -0.04
CA GLN A 153 16.22 -2.28 0.47
C GLN A 153 16.35 -2.26 2.00
N HIS A 154 15.22 -2.22 2.73
CA HIS A 154 15.14 -2.22 4.19
C HIS A 154 14.36 -3.42 4.74
N LEU A 155 13.86 -4.31 3.88
CA LEU A 155 13.19 -5.53 4.28
C LEU A 155 14.24 -6.64 4.46
N PHE A 156 14.48 -7.01 5.71
CA PHE A 156 15.42 -8.07 6.04
C PHE A 156 14.81 -9.46 5.84
N PRO A 157 15.63 -10.53 5.73
CA PRO A 157 15.10 -11.88 5.75
C PRO A 157 14.35 -12.18 7.07
N PRO A 158 13.35 -13.07 7.07
CA PRO A 158 12.56 -13.41 8.26
C PRO A 158 13.38 -13.75 9.52
N GLN A 159 14.54 -14.39 9.33
CA GLN A 159 15.42 -14.83 10.42
C GLN A 159 15.98 -13.65 11.24
N ALA A 160 16.22 -12.49 10.61
CA ALA A 160 16.70 -11.30 11.30
C ALA A 160 15.65 -10.75 12.28
N TYR A 161 14.39 -10.68 11.85
CA TYR A 161 13.28 -10.28 12.70
C TYR A 161 13.01 -11.27 13.82
N LEU A 162 13.09 -12.58 13.55
CA LEU A 162 12.94 -13.62 14.56
C LEU A 162 14.05 -13.55 15.62
N ALA A 163 15.30 -13.33 15.21
CA ALA A 163 16.42 -13.12 16.15
C ALA A 163 16.22 -11.85 16.99
N ASP A 164 15.70 -10.78 16.40
CA ASP A 164 15.39 -9.55 17.11
C ASP A 164 14.32 -9.77 18.19
N LEU A 165 13.25 -10.50 17.85
CA LEU A 165 12.15 -10.78 18.79
C LEU A 165 12.55 -11.73 19.93
N GLN A 166 13.63 -12.49 19.80
CA GLN A 166 14.21 -13.27 20.90
C GLN A 166 14.89 -12.39 21.95
N ILE A 167 15.44 -11.24 21.54
CA ILE A 167 16.13 -10.29 22.43
C ILE A 167 15.14 -9.21 22.92
N TYR A 168 14.36 -8.65 22.00
CA TYR A 168 13.38 -7.60 22.24
C TYR A 168 11.97 -8.14 21.95
N SER A 169 11.43 -8.90 22.90
CA SER A 169 10.09 -9.48 22.78
C SER A 169 9.03 -8.39 22.63
N ARG A 170 8.09 -8.56 21.70
CA ARG A 170 6.94 -7.67 21.52
C ARG A 170 5.64 -8.40 21.80
N ARG A 171 4.67 -7.70 22.39
CA ARG A 171 3.34 -8.27 22.64
C ARG A 171 2.54 -8.49 21.36
N ARG A 172 2.73 -7.63 20.36
CA ARG A 172 2.01 -7.65 19.09
C ARG A 172 2.86 -7.05 18.00
N LEU A 173 2.80 -7.64 16.81
CA LEU A 173 3.43 -7.15 15.60
C LEU A 173 2.38 -6.59 14.64
N PRO A 174 2.76 -5.64 13.77
CA PRO A 174 1.97 -5.33 12.59
C PRO A 174 1.65 -6.62 11.81
N VAL A 175 0.41 -6.76 11.34
CA VAL A 175 -0.08 -8.02 10.74
C VAL A 175 0.79 -8.46 9.56
N TRP A 176 1.25 -7.52 8.73
CA TRP A 176 2.13 -7.82 7.61
C TRP A 176 3.47 -8.43 8.06
N LEU A 177 4.06 -7.93 9.14
CA LEU A 177 5.34 -8.42 9.65
C LEU A 177 5.16 -9.77 10.34
N ALA A 178 4.07 -9.91 11.11
CA ALA A 178 3.71 -11.18 11.73
C ALA A 178 3.48 -12.29 10.69
N ALA A 179 2.83 -11.95 9.57
CA ALA A 179 2.66 -12.84 8.43
C ALA A 179 4.00 -13.13 7.74
N TYR A 180 4.79 -12.09 7.44
CA TYR A 180 6.08 -12.22 6.75
C TYR A 180 7.03 -13.21 7.44
N ILE A 181 7.08 -13.19 8.78
CA ILE A 181 7.98 -14.07 9.54
C ILE A 181 7.39 -15.44 9.89
N GLY A 182 6.08 -15.62 9.75
CA GLY A 182 5.37 -16.75 10.35
C GLY A 182 4.25 -17.36 9.50
N HIS A 183 4.12 -17.00 8.22
CA HIS A 183 3.05 -17.55 7.38
C HIS A 183 3.21 -19.06 7.12
N ASP A 184 4.44 -19.58 7.07
CA ASP A 184 4.76 -21.01 6.88
C ASP A 184 3.97 -21.67 5.74
N ASP A 185 3.75 -20.92 4.65
CA ASP A 185 2.95 -21.35 3.49
C ASP A 185 1.53 -21.84 3.82
N ARG A 186 0.99 -21.52 5.00
CA ARG A 186 -0.33 -22.00 5.50
C ARG A 186 -1.50 -21.62 4.58
N GLN A 187 -1.35 -20.55 3.81
CA GLN A 187 -2.35 -20.08 2.84
C GLN A 187 -2.00 -20.46 1.39
N VAL A 188 -0.87 -21.12 1.13
CA VAL A 188 -0.49 -21.54 -0.22
C VAL A 188 -1.29 -22.78 -0.63
N ARG A 189 -2.12 -22.62 -1.67
CA ARG A 189 -2.91 -23.72 -2.24
C ARG A 189 -2.42 -24.09 -3.64
N THR A 190 -1.38 -24.90 -3.72
CA THR A 190 -0.89 -25.42 -5.02
C THR A 190 -1.98 -26.24 -5.74
N PRO A 191 -1.92 -26.39 -7.07
CA PRO A 191 -2.86 -27.26 -7.80
C PRO A 191 -2.91 -28.69 -7.26
N SER A 192 -1.76 -29.23 -6.83
CA SER A 192 -1.68 -30.55 -6.19
C SER A 192 -2.40 -30.59 -4.84
N HIS A 193 -2.24 -29.55 -3.99
CA HIS A 193 -2.99 -29.44 -2.74
C HIS A 193 -4.50 -29.35 -2.99
N ALA A 194 -4.91 -28.58 -3.99
CA ALA A 194 -6.34 -28.42 -4.33
C ALA A 194 -6.98 -29.73 -4.81
N ALA A 195 -6.29 -30.50 -5.67
CA ALA A 195 -6.75 -31.81 -6.14
C ALA A 195 -6.92 -32.83 -5.01
N ASN A 196 -5.94 -32.88 -4.08
CA ASN A 196 -5.98 -33.80 -2.94
C ASN A 196 -7.09 -33.46 -1.94
N ALA A 197 -7.29 -32.17 -1.64
CA ALA A 197 -8.35 -31.72 -0.74
C ALA A 197 -9.75 -32.12 -1.26
N ARG A 198 -9.98 -31.99 -2.57
CA ARG A 198 -11.23 -32.41 -3.21
C ARG A 198 -11.50 -33.91 -3.07
N ALA A 199 -10.45 -34.74 -3.12
CA ALA A 199 -10.60 -36.19 -3.00
C ALA A 199 -10.88 -36.65 -1.56
N GLY A 200 -10.48 -35.84 -0.56
CA GLY A 200 -10.62 -36.16 0.86
C GLY A 200 -11.86 -35.58 1.55
N ASP A 201 -12.45 -34.51 1.01
CA ASP A 201 -13.51 -33.77 1.71
C ASP A 201 -14.94 -34.18 1.33
N GLY A 202 -15.71 -34.58 2.34
CA GLY A 202 -17.17 -34.45 2.38
C GLY A 202 -17.64 -33.09 2.92
N ALA A 203 -16.77 -32.08 2.88
CA ALA A 203 -16.99 -30.78 3.50
C ALA A 203 -18.03 -29.94 2.74
N PHE A 204 -18.95 -29.34 3.50
CA PHE A 204 -19.98 -28.46 2.98
C PHE A 204 -19.42 -27.08 2.65
N THR A 205 -19.71 -26.60 1.44
CA THR A 205 -19.47 -25.22 1.00
C THR A 205 -20.58 -24.31 1.52
N SER A 206 -20.25 -23.12 2.00
CA SER A 206 -21.26 -22.11 2.30
C SER A 206 -21.61 -21.37 1.00
N ARG A 207 -22.86 -21.48 0.57
CA ARG A 207 -23.39 -20.63 -0.49
C ARG A 207 -23.56 -19.22 0.06
N VAL A 208 -23.13 -18.23 -0.71
CA VAL A 208 -23.27 -16.82 -0.37
C VAL A 208 -24.60 -16.34 -0.92
N GLU A 209 -25.53 -15.99 -0.03
CA GLU A 209 -26.87 -15.55 -0.42
C GLU A 209 -26.90 -14.04 -0.62
N ASN A 210 -27.21 -13.61 -1.84
CA ASN A 210 -27.60 -12.23 -2.24
C ASN A 210 -26.65 -11.06 -1.89
N ASP A 211 -25.52 -11.30 -1.24
CA ASP A 211 -24.62 -10.25 -0.79
C ASP A 211 -23.56 -9.83 -1.83
N LEU A 212 -23.23 -10.74 -2.76
CA LEU A 212 -22.42 -10.45 -3.94
C LEU A 212 -23.31 -10.53 -5.19
N PRO A 213 -23.20 -9.58 -6.13
CA PRO A 213 -23.92 -9.67 -7.38
C PRO A 213 -23.45 -10.87 -8.21
N ALA A 214 -24.31 -11.35 -9.11
CA ALA A 214 -23.93 -12.40 -10.07
C ALA A 214 -22.67 -11.98 -10.86
N LEU A 215 -21.82 -12.96 -11.19
CA LEU A 215 -20.52 -12.72 -11.82
C LEU A 215 -20.57 -11.75 -13.03
N PRO A 216 -21.51 -11.87 -13.99
CA PRO A 216 -21.57 -10.93 -15.12
C PRO A 216 -21.77 -9.48 -14.70
N LEU A 217 -22.62 -9.24 -13.69
CA LEU A 217 -22.89 -7.89 -13.17
C LEU A 217 -21.67 -7.34 -12.41
N MET A 218 -21.04 -8.18 -11.57
CA MET A 218 -19.82 -7.79 -10.86
C MET A 218 -18.72 -7.37 -11.84
N TRP A 219 -18.49 -8.18 -12.88
CA TRP A 219 -17.49 -7.93 -13.90
C TRP A 219 -17.77 -6.65 -14.68
N ALA A 220 -19.02 -6.44 -15.09
CA ALA A 220 -19.43 -5.24 -15.82
C ALA A 220 -19.24 -3.96 -15.00
N ARG A 221 -19.63 -3.97 -13.73
CA ARG A 221 -19.42 -2.84 -12.82
C ARG A 221 -17.94 -2.57 -12.60
N TRP A 222 -17.13 -3.62 -12.43
CA TRP A 222 -15.68 -3.48 -12.30
C TRP A 222 -15.09 -2.79 -13.52
N ALA A 223 -15.51 -3.18 -14.73
CA ALA A 223 -15.06 -2.58 -15.97
C ALA A 223 -15.47 -1.11 -16.12
N ALA A 224 -16.72 -0.76 -15.76
CA ALA A 224 -17.19 0.62 -15.78
C ALA A 224 -16.38 1.52 -14.83
N ILE A 225 -16.11 1.02 -13.62
CA ILE A 225 -15.32 1.76 -12.62
C ILE A 225 -13.86 1.86 -13.08
N ALA A 226 -13.26 0.78 -13.60
CA ALA A 226 -11.90 0.82 -14.15
C ALA A 226 -11.76 1.84 -15.30
N ALA A 227 -12.74 1.91 -16.19
CA ALA A 227 -12.77 2.91 -17.26
C ALA A 227 -12.82 4.34 -16.70
N ALA A 228 -13.63 4.60 -15.68
CA ALA A 228 -13.71 5.90 -15.02
C ALA A 228 -12.38 6.29 -14.33
N PHE A 229 -11.66 5.34 -13.73
CA PHE A 229 -10.33 5.60 -13.15
C PHE A 229 -9.27 5.91 -14.19
N VAL A 230 -9.30 5.22 -15.33
CA VAL A 230 -8.38 5.52 -16.44
C VAL A 230 -8.72 6.87 -17.08
N ALA A 231 -10.00 7.20 -17.23
CA ALA A 231 -10.43 8.51 -17.74
C ALA A 231 -9.98 9.67 -16.84
N ALA A 232 -9.95 9.46 -15.52
CA ALA A 232 -9.46 10.43 -14.54
C ALA A 232 -7.92 10.50 -14.44
N ASP A 233 -7.17 9.81 -15.31
CA ASP A 233 -5.71 9.67 -15.25
C ASP A 233 -5.19 9.22 -13.87
N SER A 234 -6.00 8.43 -13.16
CA SER A 234 -5.63 7.93 -11.84
C SER A 234 -4.58 6.84 -11.99
N GLN A 235 -3.38 7.04 -11.45
CA GLN A 235 -2.34 6.00 -11.43
C GLN A 235 -2.72 4.78 -10.57
N TRP A 236 -3.74 4.93 -9.73
CA TRP A 236 -4.21 3.92 -8.79
C TRP A 236 -5.63 3.42 -9.15
N GLY A 237 -6.15 2.49 -8.35
CA GLY A 237 -7.53 2.01 -8.47
C GLY A 237 -7.71 0.79 -9.40
N PRO A 238 -8.96 0.44 -9.73
CA PRO A 238 -9.27 -0.80 -10.42
C PRO A 238 -8.77 -0.79 -11.86
N ARG A 239 -8.35 -1.97 -12.33
CA ARG A 239 -7.95 -2.26 -13.71
C ARG A 239 -8.53 -3.59 -14.17
N VAL A 240 -8.70 -3.71 -15.47
CA VAL A 240 -9.21 -4.92 -16.12
C VAL A 240 -8.27 -5.35 -17.25
N THR A 241 -8.01 -6.64 -17.32
CA THR A 241 -7.51 -7.35 -18.50
C THR A 241 -8.57 -8.35 -18.97
N THR A 242 -8.29 -9.15 -20.00
CA THR A 242 -9.27 -10.10 -20.57
C THR A 242 -9.84 -11.12 -19.58
N SER A 243 -9.11 -11.44 -18.50
CA SER A 243 -9.55 -12.44 -17.51
C SER A 243 -9.25 -12.06 -16.06
N LEU A 244 -8.81 -10.82 -15.79
CA LEU A 244 -8.43 -10.38 -14.45
C LEU A 244 -8.90 -8.96 -14.20
N GLY A 245 -9.70 -8.79 -13.14
CA GLY A 245 -9.93 -7.52 -12.48
C GLY A 245 -8.97 -7.39 -11.30
N TRP A 246 -8.18 -6.33 -11.27
CA TRP A 246 -7.27 -6.00 -10.16
C TRP A 246 -7.74 -4.74 -9.47
N PHE A 247 -7.71 -4.71 -8.14
CA PHE A 247 -7.99 -3.53 -7.35
C PHE A 247 -7.12 -3.52 -6.09
N GLU A 248 -6.51 -2.36 -5.83
CA GLU A 248 -5.84 -2.05 -4.57
C GLU A 248 -6.26 -0.63 -4.19
N GLY A 249 -6.86 -0.48 -3.02
CA GLY A 249 -7.28 0.80 -2.47
C GLY A 249 -6.13 1.52 -1.76
N THR A 250 -6.35 2.79 -1.42
CA THR A 250 -5.38 3.62 -0.69
C THR A 250 -5.06 3.10 0.72
N SER A 251 -5.97 2.31 1.30
CA SER A 251 -5.80 1.66 2.60
C SER A 251 -5.00 0.36 2.55
N ARG A 252 -4.37 0.00 1.40
CA ARG A 252 -3.67 -1.29 1.18
C ARG A 252 -4.57 -2.53 1.29
N SER A 253 -5.88 -2.32 1.24
CA SER A 253 -6.87 -3.37 1.06
C SER A 253 -7.15 -3.55 -0.43
N GLY A 254 -7.38 -4.77 -0.87
CA GLY A 254 -7.49 -5.02 -2.30
C GLY A 254 -7.90 -6.44 -2.64
N SER A 255 -8.23 -6.65 -3.90
CA SER A 255 -8.69 -7.93 -4.41
C SER A 255 -8.40 -8.14 -5.88
N THR A 256 -8.43 -9.41 -6.25
CA THR A 256 -8.45 -9.84 -7.65
C THR A 256 -9.73 -10.63 -7.93
N LEU A 257 -10.31 -10.38 -9.10
CA LEU A 257 -11.36 -11.18 -9.70
C LEU A 257 -10.81 -11.87 -10.94
N HIS A 258 -10.51 -13.16 -10.84
CA HIS A 258 -10.06 -13.99 -11.96
C HIS A 258 -11.24 -14.67 -12.63
N LEU A 259 -11.41 -14.45 -13.93
CA LEU A 259 -12.35 -15.20 -14.76
C LEU A 259 -11.69 -16.51 -15.24
N LEU A 260 -12.44 -17.61 -15.16
CA LEU A 260 -12.00 -18.92 -15.58
C LEU A 260 -12.91 -19.47 -16.69
N PRO A 261 -12.41 -20.43 -17.51
CA PRO A 261 -13.23 -21.12 -18.49
C PRO A 261 -14.50 -21.73 -17.88
N ARG A 262 -15.55 -21.82 -18.72
CA ARG A 262 -16.89 -22.33 -18.36
C ARG A 262 -17.67 -21.40 -17.42
N GLY A 263 -17.42 -20.09 -17.49
CA GLY A 263 -18.16 -19.09 -16.71
C GLY A 263 -17.92 -19.20 -15.21
N ARG A 264 -16.72 -19.62 -14.80
CA ARG A 264 -16.30 -19.71 -13.40
C ARG A 264 -15.48 -18.48 -13.03
N ALA A 265 -15.37 -18.19 -11.74
CA ALA A 265 -14.48 -17.13 -11.27
C ALA A 265 -13.96 -17.37 -9.86
N VAL A 266 -12.87 -16.68 -9.51
CA VAL A 266 -12.35 -16.59 -8.15
C VAL A 266 -12.20 -15.11 -7.79
N LEU A 267 -12.85 -14.70 -6.70
CA LEU A 267 -12.67 -13.39 -6.07
C LEU A 267 -11.90 -13.59 -4.77
N SER A 268 -10.70 -13.03 -4.66
CA SER A 268 -9.87 -13.22 -3.48
C SER A 268 -9.04 -11.98 -3.18
N GLY A 269 -8.69 -11.76 -1.92
CA GLY A 269 -8.05 -10.51 -1.53
C GLY A 269 -7.69 -10.42 -0.06
N GLY A 270 -7.25 -9.23 0.34
CA GLY A 270 -6.80 -8.93 1.69
C GLY A 270 -7.45 -7.64 2.21
N LEU A 271 -7.83 -7.66 3.47
CA LEU A 271 -8.13 -6.46 4.24
C LEU A 271 -6.86 -6.04 4.98
N TRP A 272 -6.53 -4.76 4.90
CA TRP A 272 -5.42 -4.21 5.66
C TRP A 272 -5.67 -4.36 7.16
N ASN A 273 -4.68 -4.91 7.87
CA ASN A 273 -4.80 -5.24 9.30
C ASN A 273 -6.07 -6.05 9.66
N ASP A 274 -6.42 -7.04 8.83
CA ASP A 274 -7.57 -7.91 9.09
C ASP A 274 -7.54 -8.47 10.54
N PRO A 275 -8.55 -8.18 11.37
CA PRO A 275 -8.59 -8.66 12.75
C PRO A 275 -8.49 -10.18 12.90
N ARG A 276 -8.95 -10.94 11.90
CA ARG A 276 -8.87 -12.41 11.91
C ARG A 276 -7.44 -12.89 11.67
N LEU A 277 -6.70 -12.23 10.79
CA LEU A 277 -5.27 -12.53 10.58
C LEU A 277 -4.43 -12.06 11.76
N ASP A 278 -4.72 -10.88 12.31
CA ASP A 278 -4.07 -10.40 13.52
C ASP A 278 -4.24 -11.37 14.69
N ALA A 279 -5.46 -11.82 14.95
CA ALA A 279 -5.70 -12.81 15.98
C ALA A 279 -4.95 -14.13 15.70
N ALA A 280 -4.88 -14.58 14.44
CA ALA A 280 -4.21 -15.83 14.11
C ALA A 280 -2.68 -15.74 14.24
N TYR A 281 -2.08 -14.63 13.80
CA TYR A 281 -0.63 -14.43 13.88
C TYR A 281 -0.14 -13.99 15.25
N ASN A 282 -0.80 -13.00 15.87
CA ASN A 282 -0.39 -12.43 17.16
C ASN A 282 -1.08 -13.09 18.35
N GLY A 283 -2.31 -13.59 18.18
CA GLY A 283 -3.10 -14.18 19.26
C GLY A 283 -3.06 -15.72 19.33
N GLY A 284 -2.44 -16.38 18.35
CA GLY A 284 -2.30 -17.84 18.30
C GLY A 284 -3.61 -18.59 18.06
N ILE A 285 -4.67 -17.93 17.57
CA ILE A 285 -5.90 -18.63 17.15
C ILE A 285 -5.65 -19.37 15.83
N ALA A 286 -6.51 -20.35 15.53
CA ALA A 286 -6.42 -21.09 14.27
C ALA A 286 -6.60 -20.16 13.06
N MET A 287 -5.83 -20.43 12.00
CA MET A 287 -5.96 -19.70 10.73
C MET A 287 -7.33 -19.96 10.09
N PRO A 288 -7.99 -18.93 9.50
CA PRO A 288 -9.25 -19.11 8.79
C PRO A 288 -9.11 -20.12 7.65
N GLN A 289 -10.04 -21.08 7.55
CA GLN A 289 -10.07 -22.07 6.48
C GLN A 289 -10.75 -21.49 5.23
N LEU A 290 -10.09 -20.52 4.59
CA LEU A 290 -10.63 -19.79 3.43
C LEU A 290 -11.01 -20.70 2.25
N TYR A 291 -10.33 -21.84 2.10
CA TYR A 291 -10.51 -22.78 0.99
C TYR A 291 -11.36 -24.01 1.35
N ARG A 292 -12.03 -23.99 2.51
CA ARG A 292 -12.86 -25.12 2.95
C ARG A 292 -13.97 -25.40 1.94
N GLY A 293 -13.99 -26.64 1.40
CA GLY A 293 -14.92 -27.04 0.34
C GLY A 293 -14.63 -26.43 -1.05
N ALA A 294 -13.52 -25.70 -1.22
CA ALA A 294 -13.18 -25.11 -2.49
C ALA A 294 -12.81 -26.21 -3.53
N PRO A 295 -13.30 -26.10 -4.78
CA PRO A 295 -12.98 -27.05 -5.82
C PRO A 295 -11.50 -27.00 -6.23
N ASP A 296 -11.06 -28.00 -6.97
CA ASP A 296 -9.66 -28.17 -7.42
C ASP A 296 -9.13 -27.00 -8.28
N TRP A 297 -10.02 -26.30 -8.99
CA TRP A 297 -9.67 -25.13 -9.81
C TRP A 297 -9.52 -23.84 -9.00
N VAL A 298 -9.83 -23.85 -7.70
CA VAL A 298 -9.44 -22.77 -6.77
C VAL A 298 -8.06 -23.10 -6.22
N ALA A 299 -7.05 -22.58 -6.90
CA ALA A 299 -5.64 -22.84 -6.62
C ALA A 299 -4.77 -21.60 -6.90
N GLY A 300 -3.52 -21.63 -6.44
CA GLY A 300 -2.55 -20.53 -6.45
C GLY A 300 -2.56 -19.64 -7.70
N PRO A 301 -2.55 -20.18 -8.94
CA PRO A 301 -2.49 -19.36 -10.16
C PRO A 301 -3.68 -18.41 -10.38
N VAL A 302 -4.81 -18.63 -9.70
CA VAL A 302 -6.02 -17.79 -9.81
C VAL A 302 -6.38 -17.11 -8.49
N LEU A 303 -5.52 -17.23 -7.48
CA LEU A 303 -5.66 -16.58 -6.19
C LEU A 303 -4.88 -15.26 -6.18
N ASN A 304 -5.33 -14.33 -5.33
CA ASN A 304 -4.62 -13.10 -5.07
C ASN A 304 -3.20 -13.40 -4.53
N PRO A 305 -2.16 -12.68 -4.99
CA PRO A 305 -0.78 -12.89 -4.56
C PRO A 305 -0.57 -12.88 -3.04
N ARG A 306 -1.45 -12.23 -2.28
CA ARG A 306 -1.44 -12.25 -0.81
C ARG A 306 -1.51 -13.64 -0.20
N ALA A 307 -2.02 -14.64 -0.92
CA ALA A 307 -1.99 -16.04 -0.48
C ALA A 307 -0.56 -16.56 -0.28
N ALA A 308 0.40 -16.12 -1.09
CA ALA A 308 1.81 -16.52 -0.96
C ALA A 308 2.48 -15.93 0.27
N ASN A 309 2.04 -14.75 0.71
CA ASN A 309 2.65 -14.01 1.81
C ASN A 309 1.83 -14.11 3.11
N GLY A 310 0.83 -14.99 3.16
CA GLY A 310 -0.01 -15.19 4.34
C GLY A 310 -0.96 -14.04 4.68
N LEU A 311 -1.27 -13.16 3.71
CA LEU A 311 -2.10 -11.97 3.89
C LEU A 311 -3.46 -12.07 3.20
N LEU A 312 -3.88 -13.27 2.81
CA LEU A 312 -5.21 -13.48 2.26
C LEU A 312 -6.25 -13.43 3.38
N SER A 313 -7.24 -12.56 3.23
CA SER A 313 -8.34 -12.36 4.18
C SER A 313 -9.62 -13.07 3.77
N PHE A 314 -9.81 -13.28 2.46
CA PHE A 314 -11.01 -13.85 1.89
C PHE A 314 -10.76 -14.56 0.56
N CYS A 315 -11.61 -15.54 0.27
CA CYS A 315 -11.66 -16.27 -0.98
C CYS A 315 -13.10 -16.72 -1.27
N TYR A 316 -13.61 -16.27 -2.40
CA TYR A 316 -14.92 -16.59 -2.95
C TYR A 316 -14.74 -17.22 -4.32
N TRP A 317 -15.59 -18.18 -4.67
CA TRP A 317 -15.57 -18.79 -6.00
C TRP A 317 -16.97 -18.90 -6.58
N TRP A 318 -17.07 -18.61 -7.87
CA TRP A 318 -18.30 -18.70 -8.65
C TRP A 318 -18.27 -19.97 -9.49
N ASP A 319 -19.25 -20.84 -9.32
CA ASP A 319 -19.33 -22.14 -10.00
C ASP A 319 -20.06 -22.12 -11.35
N GLY A 320 -20.61 -20.96 -11.74
CA GLY A 320 -21.49 -20.80 -12.89
C GLY A 320 -22.89 -20.33 -12.52
N ALA A 321 -23.31 -20.52 -11.26
CA ALA A 321 -24.65 -20.20 -10.80
C ALA A 321 -24.68 -19.40 -9.48
N ALA A 322 -23.73 -19.62 -8.58
CA ALA A 322 -23.68 -18.93 -7.29
C ALA A 322 -22.25 -18.72 -6.79
N TRP A 323 -22.10 -17.73 -5.90
CA TRP A 323 -20.89 -17.54 -5.11
C TRP A 323 -20.89 -18.50 -3.93
N HIS A 324 -19.71 -19.06 -3.64
CA HIS A 324 -19.44 -19.92 -2.51
C HIS A 324 -18.17 -19.46 -1.80
N CYS A 325 -18.05 -19.77 -0.51
CA CYS A 325 -16.85 -19.52 0.25
C CYS A 325 -16.64 -20.58 1.35
N GLY A 326 -15.39 -20.65 1.85
CA GLY A 326 -15.07 -21.29 3.11
C GLY A 326 -15.34 -20.34 4.27
N GLU A 327 -14.36 -20.17 5.16
CA GLU A 327 -14.43 -19.26 6.32
C GLU A 327 -14.05 -17.81 5.96
N SER A 328 -14.56 -17.31 4.83
CA SER A 328 -14.40 -15.90 4.43
C SER A 328 -15.38 -15.00 5.22
N PRO A 329 -15.04 -13.71 5.48
CA PRO A 329 -15.93 -12.76 6.16
C PRO A 329 -17.11 -12.43 5.26
N ALA A 330 -18.19 -11.88 5.79
CA ALA A 330 -19.36 -11.53 4.97
C ALA A 330 -19.00 -10.45 3.92
N PRO A 331 -19.64 -10.42 2.74
CA PRO A 331 -19.29 -9.45 1.70
C PRO A 331 -19.43 -7.98 2.10
N ALA A 332 -20.27 -7.67 3.10
CA ALA A 332 -20.38 -6.32 3.66
C ALA A 332 -19.08 -5.85 4.34
N GLU A 333 -18.27 -6.76 4.88
CA GLU A 333 -16.98 -6.45 5.51
C GLU A 333 -15.85 -6.25 4.47
N LEU A 334 -16.11 -6.55 3.20
CA LEU A 334 -15.13 -6.47 2.12
C LEU A 334 -15.07 -5.10 1.44
N GLU A 335 -15.87 -4.14 1.88
CA GLU A 335 -15.97 -2.81 1.25
C GLU A 335 -14.59 -2.18 0.98
N PRO A 336 -13.62 -2.16 1.92
CA PRO A 336 -12.31 -1.57 1.66
C PRO A 336 -11.49 -2.29 0.57
N ALA A 337 -11.81 -3.55 0.28
CA ALA A 337 -11.10 -4.41 -0.67
C ALA A 337 -11.84 -4.58 -2.00
N LEU A 338 -12.98 -3.91 -2.22
CA LEU A 338 -13.76 -3.98 -3.46
C LEU A 338 -13.96 -2.58 -4.06
N PRO A 339 -13.90 -2.41 -5.40
CA PRO A 339 -14.01 -1.11 -6.03
C PRO A 339 -15.46 -0.58 -6.13
N GLY A 340 -16.35 -0.88 -5.18
CA GLY A 340 -17.75 -0.43 -5.23
C GLY A 340 -18.68 -1.25 -6.15
N VAL A 341 -18.33 -2.51 -6.45
CA VAL A 341 -19.06 -3.35 -7.43
C VAL A 341 -20.34 -4.02 -6.89
N ARG A 342 -20.65 -3.87 -5.60
CA ARG A 342 -21.72 -4.63 -4.93
C ARG A 342 -23.11 -4.32 -5.50
N THR A 343 -23.39 -3.05 -5.78
CA THR A 343 -24.65 -2.60 -6.39
C THR A 343 -24.38 -1.66 -7.57
N SER A 344 -25.38 -1.44 -8.42
CA SER A 344 -25.26 -0.44 -9.49
C SER A 344 -25.11 0.97 -8.89
N ALA A 345 -25.82 1.26 -7.78
CA ALA A 345 -25.72 2.52 -7.06
C ALA A 345 -24.30 2.79 -6.54
N SER A 346 -23.68 1.80 -5.88
CA SER A 346 -22.30 1.96 -5.39
C SER A 346 -21.29 2.18 -6.52
N ALA A 347 -21.51 1.57 -7.69
CA ALA A 347 -20.67 1.81 -8.86
C ALA A 347 -20.85 3.23 -9.42
N VAL A 348 -22.10 3.73 -9.45
CA VAL A 348 -22.41 5.11 -9.85
C VAL A 348 -21.76 6.11 -8.90
N ASP A 349 -21.90 5.91 -7.59
CA ASP A 349 -21.33 6.79 -6.57
C ASP A 349 -19.82 6.95 -6.79
N VAL A 350 -19.08 5.83 -6.91
CA VAL A 350 -17.64 5.84 -7.17
C VAL A 350 -17.28 6.58 -8.47
N ILE A 351 -18.03 6.37 -9.57
CA ILE A 351 -17.76 7.03 -10.85
C ILE A 351 -17.96 8.55 -10.74
N THR A 352 -19.03 8.98 -10.06
CA THR A 352 -19.37 10.39 -9.89
C THR A 352 -18.43 11.13 -8.94
N GLU A 353 -17.99 10.49 -7.86
CA GLU A 353 -17.02 11.05 -6.91
C GLU A 353 -15.66 11.27 -7.58
N LEU A 354 -15.27 10.36 -8.48
CA LEU A 354 -13.97 10.42 -9.15
C LEU A 354 -13.91 11.45 -10.27
N ASN A 355 -15.01 11.63 -11.02
CA ASN A 355 -15.03 12.44 -12.24
C ASN A 355 -15.88 13.70 -12.03
N ALA A 356 -15.25 14.76 -11.53
CA ALA A 356 -15.88 16.07 -11.36
C ALA A 356 -16.50 16.55 -12.69
N GLY A 357 -17.83 16.59 -12.75
CA GLY A 357 -18.59 17.00 -13.94
C GLY A 357 -19.44 15.90 -14.58
N VAL A 358 -19.24 14.63 -14.21
CA VAL A 358 -20.13 13.54 -14.63
C VAL A 358 -21.38 13.54 -13.75
N SER A 359 -22.57 13.61 -14.38
CA SER A 359 -23.82 13.52 -13.63
C SER A 359 -24.12 12.08 -13.20
N ALA A 360 -24.88 11.93 -12.11
CA ALA A 360 -25.34 10.62 -11.64
C ALA A 360 -26.12 9.85 -12.71
N ASP A 361 -26.93 10.53 -13.52
CA ASP A 361 -27.66 9.90 -14.63
C ASP A 361 -26.74 9.36 -15.73
N ALA A 362 -25.67 10.11 -16.06
CA ALA A 362 -24.69 9.68 -17.05
C ALA A 362 -23.89 8.46 -16.55
N ALA A 363 -23.41 8.51 -15.30
CA ALA A 363 -22.75 7.38 -14.65
C ALA A 363 -23.68 6.15 -14.57
N ALA A 364 -24.94 6.33 -14.20
CA ALA A 364 -25.94 5.26 -14.17
C ALA A 364 -26.18 4.66 -15.56
N GLY A 365 -26.23 5.49 -16.59
CA GLY A 365 -26.31 5.04 -17.98
C GLY A 365 -25.10 4.18 -18.39
N LEU A 366 -23.88 4.59 -18.03
CA LEU A 366 -22.67 3.81 -18.28
C LEU A 366 -22.70 2.45 -17.58
N VAL A 367 -23.04 2.43 -16.29
CA VAL A 367 -23.13 1.19 -15.50
C VAL A 367 -24.19 0.26 -16.09
N ALA A 368 -25.39 0.77 -16.41
CA ALA A 368 -26.46 -0.03 -16.98
C ALA A 368 -26.08 -0.61 -18.36
N ALA A 369 -25.45 0.20 -19.21
CA ALA A 369 -24.99 -0.24 -20.53
C ALA A 369 -23.89 -1.32 -20.43
N ALA A 370 -23.00 -1.22 -19.44
CA ALA A 370 -21.99 -2.23 -19.15
C ALA A 370 -22.63 -3.53 -18.67
N GLU A 371 -23.60 -3.46 -17.74
CA GLU A 371 -24.33 -4.62 -17.22
C GLU A 371 -25.09 -5.38 -18.32
N SER A 372 -25.59 -4.67 -19.35
CA SER A 372 -26.25 -5.27 -20.50
C SER A 372 -25.31 -5.67 -21.64
N GLY A 373 -24.01 -5.37 -21.55
CA GLY A 373 -23.05 -5.64 -22.63
C GLY A 373 -23.31 -4.83 -23.91
N THR A 374 -23.88 -3.63 -23.77
CA THR A 374 -24.31 -2.79 -24.89
C THR A 374 -23.53 -1.48 -24.99
N VAL A 375 -22.38 -1.36 -24.31
CA VAL A 375 -21.60 -0.13 -24.36
C VAL A 375 -21.11 0.12 -25.78
N THR A 376 -21.26 1.36 -26.25
CA THR A 376 -20.71 1.81 -27.52
C THR A 376 -19.73 2.94 -27.29
N ARG A 377 -18.77 3.12 -28.19
CA ARG A 377 -17.81 4.23 -28.14
C ARG A 377 -18.51 5.58 -28.09
N GLN A 378 -19.50 5.79 -28.96
CA GLN A 378 -20.28 7.03 -29.02
C GLN A 378 -20.99 7.35 -27.70
N PHE A 379 -21.44 6.33 -26.96
CA PHE A 379 -22.10 6.52 -25.68
C PHE A 379 -21.12 6.76 -24.53
N ALA A 380 -20.02 6.00 -24.48
CA ALA A 380 -19.05 6.08 -23.39
C ALA A 380 -18.19 7.36 -23.46
N THR A 381 -17.79 7.79 -24.66
CA THR A 381 -16.86 8.92 -24.84
C THR A 381 -17.33 10.21 -24.16
N PRO A 382 -18.58 10.68 -24.32
CA PRO A 382 -19.03 11.91 -23.64
C PRO A 382 -19.05 11.81 -22.10
N ILE A 383 -19.23 10.60 -21.56
CA ILE A 383 -19.28 10.36 -20.10
C ILE A 383 -17.87 10.33 -19.52
N LEU A 384 -16.90 9.83 -20.29
CA LEU A 384 -15.50 9.69 -19.89
C LEU A 384 -14.66 10.92 -20.27
N ALA A 385 -15.19 11.85 -21.08
CA ALA A 385 -14.46 13.03 -21.54
C ALA A 385 -14.42 14.13 -20.46
N GLY A 386 -13.34 14.16 -19.67
CA GLY A 386 -12.93 15.30 -18.85
C GLY A 386 -11.95 16.25 -19.57
N GLN A 387 -11.55 17.34 -18.92
CA GLN A 387 -10.65 18.37 -19.51
C GLN A 387 -9.24 17.85 -19.89
N ALA A 388 -8.86 16.66 -19.44
CA ALA A 388 -7.59 15.99 -19.79
C ALA A 388 -7.72 14.44 -19.89
N ALA A 389 -8.93 13.93 -20.14
CA ALA A 389 -9.18 12.50 -20.00
C ALA A 389 -8.66 11.64 -21.16
N ASP A 390 -7.91 10.58 -20.85
CA ASP A 390 -7.55 9.52 -21.81
C ASP A 390 -8.76 8.61 -22.06
N THR A 391 -9.65 9.10 -22.92
CA THR A 391 -10.93 8.45 -23.23
C THR A 391 -10.74 7.16 -24.04
N ASP A 392 -9.66 7.07 -24.82
CA ASP A 392 -9.36 5.87 -25.62
C ASP A 392 -8.89 4.73 -24.73
N SER A 393 -7.97 4.98 -23.79
CA SER A 393 -7.55 3.98 -22.81
C SER A 393 -8.70 3.58 -21.88
N ALA A 394 -9.55 4.53 -21.50
CA ALA A 394 -10.75 4.25 -20.70
C ALA A 394 -11.72 3.32 -21.45
N TYR A 395 -12.01 3.61 -22.72
CA TYR A 395 -12.83 2.75 -23.55
C TYR A 395 -12.19 1.36 -23.75
N TYR A 396 -10.87 1.31 -23.84
CA TYR A 396 -10.15 0.04 -23.97
C TYR A 396 -10.35 -0.89 -22.76
N GLN A 397 -10.51 -0.35 -21.53
CA GLN A 397 -10.88 -1.17 -20.36
C GLN A 397 -12.22 -1.89 -20.55
N LEU A 398 -13.23 -1.20 -21.10
CA LEU A 398 -14.56 -1.76 -21.39
C LEU A 398 -14.50 -2.81 -22.49
N LEU A 399 -13.65 -2.57 -23.50
CA LEU A 399 -13.41 -3.52 -24.59
C LEU A 399 -12.73 -4.80 -24.08
N LEU A 400 -11.66 -4.68 -23.28
CA LEU A 400 -10.97 -5.82 -22.67
C LEU A 400 -11.92 -6.65 -21.79
N ALA A 401 -12.84 -5.98 -21.09
CA ALA A 401 -13.85 -6.63 -20.28
C ALA A 401 -14.93 -7.35 -21.10
N GLY A 402 -15.03 -7.10 -22.41
CA GLY A 402 -16.06 -7.70 -23.26
C GLY A 402 -17.48 -7.20 -22.97
N VAL A 403 -17.63 -5.99 -22.42
CA VAL A 403 -18.94 -5.34 -22.16
C VAL A 403 -19.35 -4.35 -23.24
N VAL A 404 -18.49 -4.22 -24.26
CA VAL A 404 -18.77 -3.45 -25.47
C VAL A 404 -19.61 -4.28 -26.42
N ARG A 405 -20.57 -3.62 -27.08
CA ARG A 405 -21.40 -4.25 -28.11
C ARG A 405 -20.50 -4.73 -29.27
N PRO A 406 -20.62 -6.00 -29.72
CA PRO A 406 -19.93 -6.45 -30.94
C PRO A 406 -20.38 -5.62 -32.14
N GLU A 407 -19.43 -5.14 -32.93
CA GLU A 407 -19.70 -4.42 -34.19
C GLU A 407 -20.24 -5.35 -35.28
#